data_AF-A0A0X8IA41-F1
#
_entry.id   AF-A0A0X8IA41-F1
#
_cell.length_a   1.000
_cell.length_b   1.000
_cell.length_c   1.000
_cell.angle_alpha   90.00
_cell.angle_beta   90.00
_cell.angle_gamma   90.00
#
_symmetry.space_group_name_H-M   'P 1'
#
loop_
_entity.id
_entity.type
_entity.pdbx_description
1 polymer ?
#
loop_
_entity_poly.entity_id
_entity_poly.type
_entity_poly.pdbx_seq_one_letter_code
_entity_poly.pdbx_strand_id
1 'polypeptide(L)'
;MLAANSLIIVPAAILALLVGTILLLRIVIRSSRHVESKEPYKYKLFESSNPPRGVGKSRLSFQYFGYLIMFLAVEPAVVLLTFLSSAPSSYNHYLLILYLVMIAVFAPLLAYGARVSKSINEWRD
;
A
#
# COMPACT_ATOMS: atom_id res chain seq x y z
N MET A 1 16.05 -30.09 3.72
CA MET A 1 14.59 -30.30 3.71
C MET A 1 13.85 -29.40 4.71
N LEU A 2 14.32 -29.24 5.96
CA LEU A 2 13.70 -28.34 6.95
C LEU A 2 13.58 -26.86 6.49
N ALA A 3 14.62 -26.31 5.84
CA ALA A 3 14.63 -24.93 5.35
C ALA A 3 13.69 -24.64 4.16
N ALA A 4 13.46 -25.64 3.29
CA ALA A 4 12.53 -25.50 2.16
C ALA A 4 11.08 -25.49 2.65
N ASN A 5 10.78 -26.30 3.66
CA ASN A 5 9.47 -26.36 4.28
C ASN A 5 9.16 -25.08 5.07
N SER A 6 10.15 -24.49 5.75
CA SER A 6 9.95 -23.24 6.51
C SER A 6 9.57 -22.05 5.62
N LEU A 7 10.06 -21.99 4.38
CA LEU A 7 9.71 -20.91 3.43
C LEU A 7 8.23 -20.92 3.02
N ILE A 8 7.52 -22.04 3.19
CA ILE A 8 6.09 -22.16 2.89
C ILE A 8 5.26 -22.15 4.17
N ILE A 9 5.72 -22.89 5.18
CA ILE A 9 5.00 -23.05 6.46
C ILE A 9 4.92 -21.73 7.21
N VAL A 10 6.01 -20.95 7.26
CA VAL A 10 6.02 -19.68 8.01
C VAL A 10 5.07 -18.65 7.40
N PRO A 11 5.10 -18.35 6.08
CA PRO A 11 4.12 -17.46 5.48
C PRO A 11 2.67 -17.96 5.60
N ALA A 12 2.43 -19.26 5.43
CA ALA A 12 1.10 -19.83 5.56
C ALA A 12 0.55 -19.71 7.00
N ALA A 13 1.40 -19.92 8.01
CA ALA A 13 1.03 -19.76 9.42
C ALA A 13 0.72 -18.30 9.75
N ILE A 14 1.54 -17.36 9.27
CA ILE A 14 1.30 -15.91 9.44
C ILE A 14 -0.02 -15.51 8.79
N LEU A 15 -0.28 -15.96 7.56
CA LEU A 15 -1.52 -15.69 6.85
C LEU A 15 -2.74 -16.24 7.62
N ALA A 16 -2.66 -17.49 8.09
CA ALA A 16 -3.71 -18.12 8.86
C ALA A 16 -3.99 -17.38 10.17
N LEU A 17 -2.94 -16.96 10.89
CA LEU A 17 -3.06 -16.16 12.11
C LEU A 17 -3.74 -14.82 11.83
N LEU A 18 -3.34 -14.13 10.75
CA LEU A 18 -3.88 -12.84 10.36
C LEU A 18 -5.37 -12.94 10.01
N VAL A 19 -5.74 -13.91 9.16
CA VAL A 19 -7.14 -14.18 8.81
C VAL A 19 -7.95 -14.55 10.04
N GLY A 20 -7.43 -15.44 10.90
CA GLY A 20 -8.08 -15.84 12.14
C GLY A 20 -8.34 -14.65 13.08
N THR A 21 -7.36 -13.76 13.22
CA THR A 21 -7.46 -12.56 14.04
C THR A 21 -8.50 -11.60 13.49
N ILE A 22 -8.53 -11.37 12.17
CA ILE A 22 -9.55 -10.51 11.52
C ILE A 22 -10.95 -11.08 11.73
N LEU A 23 -11.14 -12.39 11.56
CA LEU A 23 -12.44 -13.03 11.77
C LEU A 23 -12.88 -12.96 13.23
N LEU A 24 -11.96 -13.18 14.17
CA LEU A 24 -12.23 -13.07 15.59
C LEU A 24 -12.61 -11.63 15.98
N LEU A 25 -11.85 -10.63 15.51
CA LEU A 25 -12.18 -9.22 15.70
C LEU A 25 -13.55 -8.88 15.12
N ARG A 26 -13.89 -9.40 13.93
CA ARG A 26 -15.21 -9.21 13.32
C ARG A 26 -16.34 -9.76 14.20
N ILE A 27 -16.12 -10.89 14.86
CA ILE A 27 -17.11 -11.50 15.77
C ILE A 27 -17.22 -10.69 17.07
N VAL A 28 -16.08 -10.31 17.66
CA VAL A 28 -16.01 -9.59 18.95
C VAL A 28 -16.54 -8.16 18.82
N ILE A 29 -16.19 -7.46 17.75
CA ILE A 29 -16.58 -6.05 17.50
C ILE A 29 -18.02 -5.97 16.95
N ARG A 30 -18.66 -7.10 16.64
CA ARG A 30 -20.03 -7.10 16.12
C ARG A 30 -20.97 -6.47 17.14
N SER A 31 -21.36 -5.21 16.87
CA SER A 31 -22.29 -4.47 17.71
C SER A 31 -23.64 -5.19 17.74
N SER A 32 -24.32 -5.12 18.88
CA SER A 32 -25.66 -5.67 19.01
C SER A 32 -26.57 -5.02 17.97
N ARG A 33 -27.14 -5.83 17.06
CA ARG A 33 -28.04 -5.37 15.98
C ARG A 33 -29.16 -4.45 16.48
N HIS A 34 -29.59 -4.63 17.73
CA HIS A 34 -30.63 -3.83 18.37
C HIS A 34 -30.18 -2.38 18.65
N VAL A 35 -28.91 -2.15 18.94
CA VAL A 35 -28.33 -0.82 19.17
C VAL A 35 -28.11 -0.10 17.84
N GLU A 36 -27.63 -0.82 16.82
CA GLU A 36 -27.39 -0.25 15.48
C GLU A 36 -28.67 0.25 14.79
N SER A 37 -29.80 -0.44 15.00
CA SER A 37 -31.08 -0.07 14.37
C SER A 37 -31.66 1.24 14.90
N LYS A 38 -31.23 1.70 16.08
CA LYS A 38 -31.78 2.90 16.73
C LYS A 38 -31.02 4.19 16.36
N GLU A 39 -29.86 4.08 15.73
CA GLU A 39 -28.99 5.22 15.45
C GLU A 39 -29.02 5.58 13.95
N PRO A 40 -29.92 6.48 13.50
CA PRO A 40 -30.09 6.83 12.09
C PRO A 40 -28.88 7.58 11.51
N TYR A 41 -28.00 8.11 12.36
CA TYR A 41 -26.78 8.80 11.92
C TYR A 41 -25.60 7.86 11.72
N LYS A 42 -25.69 6.60 12.17
CA LYS A 42 -24.61 5.60 12.02
C LYS A 42 -24.19 5.37 10.56
N TYR A 43 -25.13 5.49 9.63
CA TYR A 43 -24.91 5.24 8.20
C TYR A 43 -24.78 6.52 7.38
N LYS A 44 -24.83 7.69 8.03
CA LYS A 44 -24.62 8.98 7.37
C LYS A 44 -23.15 9.37 7.44
N LEU A 45 -22.68 10.10 6.43
CA LEU A 45 -21.34 10.67 6.43
C LEU A 45 -21.22 11.67 7.58
N PHE A 46 -20.08 11.64 8.26
CA PHE A 46 -19.74 12.63 9.26
C PHE A 46 -19.39 13.95 8.57
N GLU A 47 -20.19 15.00 8.83
CA GLU A 47 -19.96 16.37 8.32
C GLU A 47 -19.90 17.39 9.47
N SER A 48 -18.96 17.21 10.41
CA SER A 48 -18.72 18.18 11.50
C SER A 48 -20.00 18.56 12.27
N SER A 49 -20.83 17.56 12.60
CA SER A 49 -22.13 17.70 13.27
C SER A 49 -23.24 18.39 12.45
N ASN A 50 -23.01 18.74 11.19
CA ASN A 50 -24.03 19.25 10.29
C ASN A 50 -24.68 18.08 9.52
N PRO A 51 -25.98 18.16 9.17
CA PRO A 51 -26.57 17.20 8.24
C PRO A 51 -25.83 17.27 6.89
N PRO A 52 -25.44 16.12 6.30
CA PRO A 52 -24.68 16.13 5.05
C PRO A 52 -25.48 16.80 3.94
N ARG A 53 -24.83 17.69 3.18
CA ARG A 53 -25.47 18.45 2.09
C ARG A 53 -24.78 18.18 0.76
N GLY A 54 -25.56 17.71 -0.21
CA GLY A 54 -25.08 17.45 -1.56
C GLY A 54 -24.33 16.12 -1.70
N VAL A 55 -23.60 15.98 -2.80
CA VAL A 55 -22.79 14.80 -3.11
C VAL A 55 -21.35 15.09 -2.69
N GLY A 56 -20.80 14.29 -1.76
CA GLY A 56 -19.41 14.38 -1.30
C GLY A 56 -18.36 13.96 -2.35
N LYS A 57 -18.65 14.15 -3.63
CA LYS A 57 -17.75 13.86 -4.75
C LYS A 57 -17.13 15.18 -5.20
N SER A 58 -16.01 15.55 -4.61
CA SER A 58 -15.17 16.65 -5.09
C SER A 58 -13.98 16.10 -5.88
N ARG A 59 -13.38 16.94 -6.73
CA ARG A 59 -12.04 16.69 -7.24
C ARG A 59 -11.09 16.72 -6.04
N LEU A 60 -10.40 15.62 -5.81
CA LEU A 60 -9.37 15.54 -4.77
C LEU A 60 -8.03 15.84 -5.44
N SER A 61 -7.48 17.04 -5.21
CA SER A 61 -6.12 17.34 -5.62
C SER A 61 -5.15 16.52 -4.77
N PHE A 62 -4.51 15.53 -5.38
CA PHE A 62 -3.67 14.58 -4.67
C PHE A 62 -2.24 15.11 -4.55
N GLN A 63 -2.01 16.06 -3.64
CA GLN A 63 -0.70 16.73 -3.45
C GLN A 63 0.50 15.76 -3.35
N TYR A 64 0.25 14.53 -2.91
CA TYR A 64 1.26 13.49 -2.77
C TYR A 64 1.48 12.63 -4.02
N PHE A 65 0.87 12.95 -5.16
CA PHE A 65 0.88 12.09 -6.34
C PHE A 65 2.29 11.91 -6.92
N GLY A 66 3.07 13.00 -7.02
CA GLY A 66 4.46 12.91 -7.46
C GLY A 66 5.32 12.05 -6.53
N TYR A 67 5.08 12.12 -5.22
CA TYR A 67 5.74 11.27 -4.22
C TYR A 67 5.33 9.80 -4.34
N LEU A 68 4.05 9.53 -4.65
CA LEU A 68 3.56 8.18 -4.88
C LEU A 68 4.25 7.55 -6.11
N ILE A 69 4.39 8.30 -7.20
CA ILE A 69 5.13 7.84 -8.39
C ILE A 69 6.57 7.51 -8.02
N MET A 70 7.25 8.40 -7.28
CA MET A 70 8.63 8.17 -6.87
C MET A 70 8.76 6.94 -5.97
N PHE A 71 7.84 6.77 -5.00
CA PHE A 71 7.82 5.61 -4.12
C PHE A 71 7.67 4.30 -4.90
N LEU A 72 6.67 4.22 -5.79
CA LEU A 72 6.41 3.03 -6.62
C LEU A 72 7.56 2.72 -7.58
N ALA A 73 8.29 3.73 -8.06
CA ALA A 73 9.45 3.54 -8.93
C ALA A 73 10.68 3.01 -8.16
N VAL A 74 10.86 3.37 -6.88
CA VAL A 74 11.97 2.89 -6.05
C VAL A 74 11.70 1.53 -5.42
N GLU A 75 10.45 1.23 -5.08
CA GLU A 75 10.07 0.00 -4.34
C GLU A 75 10.67 -1.29 -4.95
N PRO A 76 10.56 -1.56 -6.26
CA PRO A 76 11.13 -2.77 -6.85
C PRO A 76 12.65 -2.86 -6.67
N ALA A 77 13.37 -1.73 -6.71
CA ALA A 77 14.81 -1.65 -6.47
C ALA A 77 15.18 -2.06 -5.05
N VAL A 78 14.41 -1.61 -4.07
CA VAL A 78 14.61 -1.99 -2.67
C VAL A 78 14.33 -3.48 -2.46
N VAL A 79 13.26 -4.01 -3.06
CA VAL A 79 12.93 -5.43 -3.00
C VAL A 79 14.05 -6.29 -3.59
N LEU A 80 14.64 -5.87 -4.72
CA LEU A 80 15.76 -6.57 -5.35
C LEU A 80 17.03 -6.62 -4.48
N LEU A 81 17.28 -5.61 -3.65
CA LEU A 81 18.38 -5.66 -2.67
C LEU A 81 18.19 -6.78 -1.64
N THR A 82 16.94 -7.09 -1.27
CA THR A 82 16.63 -8.21 -0.36
C THR A 82 16.86 -9.57 -1.04
N PHE A 83 16.61 -9.65 -2.35
CA PHE A 83 16.98 -10.84 -3.12
C PHE A 83 18.50 -10.97 -3.27
N LEU A 84 19.23 -9.87 -3.50
CA LEU A 84 20.69 -9.88 -3.60
C LEU A 84 21.36 -10.37 -2.29
N SER A 85 20.77 -10.08 -1.14
CA SER A 85 21.30 -10.54 0.16
C SER A 85 20.97 -12.00 0.49
N SER A 86 19.94 -12.58 -0.12
CA SER A 86 19.45 -13.93 0.18
C SER A 86 19.71 -14.97 -0.92
N ALA A 87 20.01 -14.54 -2.14
CA ALA A 87 20.24 -15.42 -3.27
C ALA A 87 21.63 -16.11 -3.20
N PRO A 88 21.77 -17.31 -3.79
CA PRO A 88 23.08 -17.94 -3.96
C PRO A 88 24.04 -17.06 -4.76
N SER A 89 25.31 -17.02 -4.35
CA SER A 89 26.32 -16.12 -4.94
C SER A 89 26.55 -16.31 -6.44
N SER A 90 26.19 -17.47 -6.99
CA SER A 90 26.21 -17.75 -8.45
C SER A 90 25.32 -16.80 -9.25
N TYR A 91 24.30 -16.19 -8.64
CA TYR A 91 23.37 -15.28 -9.30
C TYR A 91 23.72 -13.80 -9.11
N ASN A 92 24.75 -13.47 -8.33
CA ASN A 92 25.07 -12.07 -7.98
C ASN A 92 25.27 -11.18 -9.21
N HIS A 93 25.94 -11.69 -10.25
CA HIS A 93 26.16 -10.94 -11.48
C HIS A 93 24.85 -10.61 -12.22
N TYR A 94 23.96 -11.60 -12.37
CA TYR A 94 22.66 -11.40 -13.01
C TYR A 94 21.76 -10.46 -12.21
N LEU A 95 21.74 -10.59 -10.88
CA LEU A 95 20.97 -9.72 -10.00
C LEU A 95 21.49 -8.27 -10.01
N LEU A 96 22.81 -8.08 -10.07
CA LEU A 96 23.42 -6.76 -10.22
C LEU A 96 23.03 -6.11 -11.56
N ILE A 97 23.11 -6.86 -12.66
CA ILE A 97 22.68 -6.37 -13.98
C ILE A 97 21.20 -5.99 -13.94
N LEU A 98 20.35 -6.85 -13.39
CA LEU A 98 18.91 -6.60 -13.28
C LEU A 98 18.64 -5.34 -12.45
N TYR A 99 19.34 -5.14 -11.34
CA TYR A 99 19.23 -3.94 -10.51
C TYR A 99 19.60 -2.67 -11.29
N LEU A 100 20.70 -2.69 -12.04
CA LEU A 100 21.14 -1.54 -12.86
C LEU A 100 20.15 -1.23 -14.00
N VAL A 101 19.67 -2.26 -14.70
CA VAL A 101 18.65 -2.12 -15.75
C VAL A 101 17.38 -1.49 -15.17
N MET A 102 16.96 -1.93 -14.00
CA MET A 102 15.76 -1.42 -13.35
C MET A 102 15.92 0.04 -12.90
N ILE A 103 17.07 0.42 -12.35
CA ILE A 103 17.38 1.84 -12.10
C ILE A 103 17.30 2.65 -13.39
N ALA A 104 17.89 2.16 -14.48
CA ALA A 104 17.88 2.89 -15.75
C ALA A 104 16.46 3.05 -16.31
N VAL A 105 15.61 2.02 -16.18
CA VAL A 105 14.21 2.04 -16.63
C VAL A 105 13.35 2.95 -15.76
N PHE A 106 13.59 3.00 -14.44
CA PHE A 106 12.78 3.80 -13.52
C PHE A 106 13.30 5.20 -13.26
N ALA A 107 14.55 5.51 -13.58
CA ALA A 107 15.10 6.86 -13.45
C ALA A 107 14.26 7.95 -14.16
N PRO A 108 13.72 7.74 -15.38
CA PRO A 108 12.79 8.69 -15.99
C PRO A 108 11.51 8.90 -15.19
N LEU A 109 10.96 7.84 -14.58
CA LEU A 109 9.78 7.95 -13.71
C LEU A 109 10.10 8.75 -12.44
N LEU A 110 11.28 8.55 -11.85
CA LEU A 110 11.73 9.33 -10.68
C LEU A 110 11.86 10.81 -11.03
N ALA A 111 12.48 11.13 -12.17
CA ALA A 111 12.62 12.50 -12.65
C ALA A 111 11.24 13.13 -12.92
N TYR A 112 10.31 12.38 -13.51
CA TYR A 112 8.94 12.82 -13.74
C TYR A 112 8.20 13.07 -12.42
N GLY A 113 8.23 12.12 -11.48
CA GLY A 113 7.60 12.26 -10.17
C GLY A 113 8.13 13.46 -9.38
N ALA A 114 9.45 13.69 -9.42
CA ALA A 114 10.10 14.85 -8.79
C ALA A 114 9.74 16.19 -9.44
N ARG A 115 9.45 16.20 -10.75
CA ARG A 115 8.96 17.38 -11.46
C ARG A 115 7.50 17.66 -11.08
N VAL A 116 6.65 16.64 -11.12
CA VAL A 116 5.22 16.75 -10.77
C VAL A 116 5.04 17.20 -9.32
N SER A 117 5.82 16.66 -8.38
CA SER A 117 5.75 17.05 -6.96
C SER A 117 6.06 18.53 -6.72
N LYS A 118 6.79 19.19 -7.62
CA LYS A 118 7.13 20.62 -7.53
C LYS A 118 6.13 21.53 -8.24
N SER A 119 5.25 21.00 -9.07
CA SER A 119 4.32 21.79 -9.88
C SER A 119 3.08 22.15 -9.08
N ILE A 120 3.11 23.26 -8.35
CA ILE A 120 1.96 23.68 -7.52
C ILE A 120 0.70 24.00 -8.39
N ASN A 121 0.94 24.38 -9.64
CA ASN A 121 -0.10 24.87 -10.55
C ASN A 121 -1.03 23.74 -11.06
N GLU A 122 -0.63 22.47 -10.99
CA GLU A 122 -1.51 21.35 -11.38
C GLU A 122 -2.47 20.91 -10.26
N TRP A 123 -2.33 21.46 -9.04
CA TRP A 123 -3.19 21.13 -7.90
C TRP A 123 -4.34 22.12 -7.68
N ARG A 124 -4.40 23.19 -8.47
CA ARG A 124 -5.40 24.24 -8.30
C ARG A 124 -6.59 23.94 -9.23
N ASP A 125 -7.76 23.77 -8.62
CA ASP A 125 -9.03 23.61 -9.34
C ASP A 125 -9.33 24.79 -10.28
#